data_AF-A0A0W8FI89-F1
#
_entry.id   AF-A0A0W8FI89-F1
#
_cell.length_a   1.000
_cell.length_b   1.000
_cell.length_c   1.000
_cell.angle_alpha   90.00
_cell.angle_beta   90.00
_cell.angle_gamma   90.00
#
_symmetry.space_group_name_H-M   'P 1'
#
loop_
_entity.id
_entity.type
_entity.pdbx_description
1 polymer ?
#
loop_
_entity_poly.entity_id
_entity_poly.type
_entity_poly.pdbx_seq_one_letter_code
_entity_poly.pdbx_strand_id
1 'polypeptide(L)' 'MNDDEWMVTLTIQLAVKGARSKSDAVEAAIEHVRERIRAGEALSMRTDARKMTNLTEEEPLFGVGRLG' A
#
# COMPACT_ATOMS: atom_id res chain seq x y z
N MET A 1 1.38 4.67 24.83
CA MET A 1 0.62 4.03 23.74
C MET A 1 1.66 3.22 22.98
N ASN A 2 1.54 1.89 22.93
CA ASN A 2 2.64 0.98 22.52
C ASN A 2 3.25 1.39 21.17
N ASP A 3 4.52 1.81 21.18
CA ASP A 3 5.29 2.39 20.05
C ASP A 3 5.72 1.35 18.98
N ASP A 4 4.92 0.31 18.77
CA ASP A 4 5.20 -0.78 17.83
C ASP A 4 4.12 -0.88 16.74
N GLU A 5 3.74 0.26 16.16
CA GLU A 5 2.86 0.27 15.01
C GLU A 5 3.65 -0.05 13.72
N TRP A 6 3.07 -0.89 12.86
CA TRP A 6 3.66 -1.28 11.58
C TRP A 6 2.71 -0.91 10.46
N MET A 7 3.22 -0.23 9.44
CA MET A 7 2.51 -0.02 8.19
C MET A 7 2.84 -1.16 7.24
N VAL A 8 1.81 -1.92 6.86
CA VAL A 8 1.94 -3.05 5.94
C VAL A 8 1.30 -2.68 4.61
N THR A 9 2.06 -2.81 3.53
CA THR A 9 1.60 -2.60 2.15
C THR A 9 1.49 -3.94 1.44
N LEU A 10 0.30 -4.24 0.93
CA LEU A 10 0.04 -5.42 0.10
C LEU A 10 -0.15 -4.96 -1.35
N THR A 11 0.72 -5.43 -2.24
CA THR A 11 0.63 -5.16 -3.68
C THR A 11 0.20 -6.43 -4.40
N ILE A 12 -0.92 -6.34 -5.13
CA ILE A 12 -1.47 -7.46 -5.89
C ILE A 12 -1.48 -7.06 -7.36
N GLN A 13 -0.93 -7.90 -8.23
CA GLN A 13 -0.99 -7.74 -9.67
C GLN A 13 -1.91 -8.80 -10.26
N LEU A 14 -2.93 -8.35 -11.00
CA LEU A 14 -3.95 -9.22 -11.58
C LEU A 14 -4.11 -8.94 -13.06
N ALA A 15 -4.24 -10.00 -13.85
CA ALA A 15 -4.64 -9.92 -15.24
C ALA A 15 -6.15 -10.07 -15.35
N VAL A 16 -6.84 -9.00 -15.73
CA VAL A 16 -8.30 -9.01 -15.92
C VAL A 16 -8.61 -9.08 -17.42
N LYS A 17 -9.51 -10.00 -17.81
CA LYS A 17 -9.97 -10.16 -19.19
C LYS A 17 -11.36 -9.58 -19.36
N GLY A 18 -11.68 -9.09 -20.56
CA GLY A 18 -13.03 -8.68 -20.94
C GLY A 18 -13.50 -7.32 -20.40
N ALA A 19 -12.65 -6.58 -19.68
CA ALA A 19 -12.95 -5.22 -19.25
C ALA A 19 -13.01 -4.28 -20.47
N ARG A 20 -14.05 -3.43 -20.53
CA ARG A 20 -14.27 -2.48 -21.64
C ARG A 20 -13.69 -1.10 -21.36
N SER A 21 -13.33 -0.84 -20.11
CA SER A 21 -12.77 0.42 -19.65
C SER A 21 -11.73 0.18 -18.55
N LYS A 22 -10.93 1.20 -18.26
CA LYS A 22 -10.01 1.16 -17.10
C LYS A 22 -10.78 1.01 -15.79
N SER A 23 -11.94 1.65 -15.66
CA SER A 23 -12.78 1.54 -14.45
C SER A 23 -13.31 0.12 -14.28
N ASP A 24 -13.85 -0.47 -15.35
CA ASP A 24 -14.33 -1.86 -15.35
C ASP A 24 -13.20 -2.82 -14.95
N ALA A 25 -11.98 -2.59 -15.44
CA ALA A 25 -10.84 -3.43 -15.12
C ALA A 25 -10.48 -3.36 -13.62
N VAL A 26 -10.57 -2.17 -13.02
CA VAL A 26 -10.31 -1.98 -11.59
C VAL A 26 -11.41 -2.63 -10.75
N GLU A 27 -12.68 -2.43 -11.09
CA GLU A 27 -13.81 -3.03 -10.36
C GLU A 27 -13.75 -4.56 -10.43
N ALA A 28 -13.54 -5.13 -11.62
CA ALA A 28 -13.40 -6.57 -11.79
C ALA A 28 -12.19 -7.13 -11.02
N ALA A 29 -11.07 -6.40 -10.97
CA ALA A 29 -9.93 -6.79 -10.14
C ALA A 29 -10.28 -6.80 -8.65
N ILE A 30 -11.00 -5.78 -8.16
CA ILE A 30 -11.41 -5.68 -6.75
C ILE A 30 -12.36 -6.83 -6.38
N GLU A 31 -13.37 -7.11 -7.20
CA GLU A 31 -14.30 -8.21 -6.96
C GLU A 31 -13.58 -9.56 -6.97
N HIS A 32 -12.65 -9.78 -7.90
CA HIS A 32 -11.84 -10.99 -7.91
C HIS A 32 -11.02 -11.16 -6.63
N VAL A 33 -10.40 -10.09 -6.11
CA VAL A 33 -9.71 -10.13 -4.81
C VAL A 33 -10.66 -10.49 -3.68
N ARG A 34 -11.84 -9.85 -3.63
CA ARG A 34 -12.85 -10.10 -2.59
C ARG A 34 -13.33 -11.54 -2.59
N GLU A 35 -13.60 -12.11 -3.76
CA GLU A 35 -14.02 -13.50 -3.90
C GLU A 35 -12.95 -14.46 -3.38
N ARG A 36 -11.69 -14.28 -3.79
CA ARG A 36 -10.60 -15.17 -3.37
C ARG A 36 -10.33 -15.07 -1.87
N ILE A 37 -10.41 -13.87 -1.28
CA ILE A 37 -10.34 -13.70 0.17
C ILE A 37 -11.49 -14.45 0.86
N ARG A 38 -12.73 -14.30 0.38
CA ARG A 38 -13.90 -15.01 0.94
C ARG A 38 -13.80 -16.52 0.80
N ALA A 39 -13.22 -17.01 -0.29
CA ALA A 39 -12.98 -18.43 -0.54
C ALA A 39 -11.79 -18.98 0.27
N GLY A 40 -11.03 -18.14 0.96
CA GLY A 40 -9.81 -18.55 1.68
C GLY A 40 -8.67 -18.95 0.74
N GLU A 41 -8.72 -18.52 -0.52
CA GLU A 41 -7.73 -18.86 -1.52
C GLU A 41 -6.48 -17.98 -1.44
N ALA A 42 -5.32 -18.56 -1.74
CA ALA A 42 -4.07 -17.83 -1.80
C ALA A 42 -4.04 -16.85 -2.99
N LEU A 43 -3.79 -15.57 -2.69
CA LEU A 43 -3.54 -14.52 -3.66
C LEU A 43 -2.04 -14.32 -3.83
N SER A 44 -1.57 -14.26 -5.08
CA SER A 44 -0.18 -13.89 -5.38
C SER A 44 -0.01 -12.40 -5.07
N MET A 45 0.73 -12.09 -4.02
CA MET A 45 0.93 -10.72 -3.55
C MET A 45 2.40 -10.49 -3.16
N ARG A 46 2.86 -9.25 -3.36
CA ARG A 46 4.09 -8.75 -2.77
C ARG A 46 3.72 -7.99 -1.51
N THR A 47 4.41 -8.29 -0.42
CA THR A 47 4.19 -7.64 0.89
C THR A 47 5.42 -6.84 1.27
N ASP A 48 5.20 -5.62 1.74
CA ASP A 48 6.20 -4.75 2.34
C ASP A 48 5.69 -4.30 3.72
N ALA A 49 6.56 -4.23 4.70
CA ALA A 49 6.20 -3.78 6.05
C ALA A 49 7.29 -2.84 6.58
N ARG A 50 6.86 -1.69 7.09
CA ARG A 50 7.75 -0.71 7.73
C ARG A 50 7.23 -0.34 9.11
N LYS A 51 8.15 -0.18 10.08
CA LYS A 51 7.80 0.29 11.42
C LYS A 51 7.40 1.77 11.34
N MET A 52 6.28 2.13 11.93
CA MET A 52 5.88 3.53 12.11
C MET A 52 6.61 4.06 13.34
N THR A 53 7.73 4.75 13.13
CA THR A 53 8.36 5.55 14.18
C THR A 53 7.57 6.85 14.30
N ASN A 54 7.21 7.27 15.53
CA ASN A 54 6.47 8.51 15.78
C ASN A 54 7.03 9.67 14.93
N LEU A 55 6.18 10.27 14.10
CA LEU A 55 6.44 11.46 13.29
C LEU A 55 6.44 12.72 14.18
N THR A 56 7.26 12.72 15.22
CA THR A 56 7.52 13.91 16.04
C THR A 56 9.02 14.12 16.09
N GLU A 57 9.44 15.29 15.61
CA GLU A 57 10.83 15.80 15.47
C GLU A 57 11.50 15.32 14.16
N GLU A 58 11.77 16.12 13.13
CA GLU A 58 11.80 17.57 12.94
C GLU A 58 11.60 17.87 11.43
N GLU A 59 10.80 18.87 11.08
CA GLU A 59 11.20 19.75 9.98
C GLU A 59 11.60 21.09 10.61
N PRO A 60 12.71 21.69 10.16
CA PRO A 60 12.66 23.08 9.81
C PRO A 60 12.71 23.21 8.30
N LEU A 61 11.58 23.68 7.75
CA LEU A 61 11.51 24.38 6.49
C LEU A 61 12.45 25.61 6.56
N PHE A 62 13.43 25.66 5.66
CA PHE A 62 14.34 26.79 5.39
C PHE A 62 15.26 27.28 6.53
N GLY A 63 16.57 27.09 6.37
CA GLY A 63 17.59 27.62 7.27
C GLY A 63 18.96 27.73 6.60
N VAL A 64 19.31 28.97 6.28
CA VAL A 64 20.57 29.48 5.71
C VAL A 64 21.80 29.02 6.51
N GLY A 65 22.87 28.58 5.83
CA GLY A 65 24.16 28.29 6.45
C GLY A 65 25.32 28.38 5.47
N ARG A 66 25.88 29.58 5.34
CA ARG A 66 27.11 29.92 4.60
C ARG A 66 28.34 29.53 5.45
N LEU A 67 29.45 29.28 4.74
CA LEU A 67 30.88 29.30 5.17
C LEU A 67 31.49 27.98 5.64
N GLY A 68 32.35 27.45 4.76
CA GLY A 68 33.60 26.75 5.06
C GLY A 68 34.59 27.12 3.95
#